data_AF-A0A2K8XDZ0-F1
#
_entry.id   AF-A0A2K8XDZ0-F1
#
_cell.length_a   1.000
_cell.length_b   1.000
_cell.length_c   1.000
_cell.angle_alpha   90.00
_cell.angle_beta   90.00
_cell.angle_gamma   90.00
#
_symmetry.space_group_name_H-M   'P 1'
#
loop_
_entity.id
_entity.type
_entity.pdbx_description
1 polymer ?
#
loop_
_entity_poly.entity_id
_entity_poly.type
_entity_poly.pdbx_seq_one_letter_code
_entity_poly.pdbx_strand_id
1 'polypeptide(L)'
;MLSKKQARAFFLGGTVVTFLIFIGLTIFSFSKAQDQTNHENITEAVVRGKVLWEKNNCMGCHTLLGEGGYYAPELTKVIDRRGKGYIKAVLMSPVAWQPNGRKMVAYGFSAEEALDLIAFFDWIDDIDLNGFDTIVSPLAKDEN
;
A
#
# COMPACT_ATOMS: atom_id res chain seq x y z
N MET A 1 -11.49 31.40 33.21
CA MET A 1 -11.91 31.37 31.78
C MET A 1 -11.02 32.32 30.99
N LEU A 2 -10.59 31.96 29.78
CA LEU A 2 -9.79 32.86 28.94
C LEU A 2 -10.64 34.03 28.44
N SER A 3 -10.05 35.24 28.38
CA SER A 3 -10.69 36.36 27.68
C SER A 3 -10.77 36.09 26.17
N LYS A 4 -11.66 36.79 25.45
CA LYS A 4 -11.76 36.68 23.98
C LYS A 4 -10.42 36.93 23.28
N LYS A 5 -9.62 37.88 23.77
CA LYS A 5 -8.28 38.17 23.23
C LYS A 5 -7.31 37.02 23.47
N GLN A 6 -7.30 36.45 24.67
CA GLN A 6 -6.46 35.30 25.02
C GLN A 6 -6.86 34.05 24.22
N ALA A 7 -8.15 33.78 24.07
CA ALA A 7 -8.64 32.65 23.27
C ALA A 7 -8.26 32.80 21.79
N ARG A 8 -8.37 34.00 21.20
CA ARG A 8 -7.93 34.27 19.82
C ARG A 8 -6.42 34.10 19.65
N ALA A 9 -5.63 34.61 20.59
CA ALA A 9 -4.18 34.45 20.55
C ALA A 9 -3.76 32.98 20.67
N PHE A 10 -4.40 32.23 21.57
CA PHE A 10 -4.17 30.79 21.72
C PHE A 10 -4.50 30.02 20.43
N PHE A 11 -5.67 30.28 19.83
CA PHE A 11 -6.09 29.61 18.59
C PHE A 11 -5.15 29.92 17.42
N LEU A 12 -4.81 31.19 17.21
CA LEU A 12 -3.93 31.60 16.11
C LEU A 12 -2.50 31.10 16.33
N GLY A 13 -1.97 31.23 17.55
CA GLY A 13 -0.64 30.73 17.89
C GLY A 13 -0.55 29.21 17.73
N GLY A 14 -1.54 28.48 18.26
CA GLY A 14 -1.63 27.03 18.10
C GLY A 14 -1.71 26.61 16.63
N THR A 15 -2.56 27.26 15.84
CA THR A 15 -2.67 27.03 14.39
C THR A 15 -1.35 27.26 13.67
N VAL A 16 -0.65 28.36 13.96
CA VAL A 16 0.66 28.64 13.34
C VAL A 16 1.68 27.58 13.71
N VAL A 17 1.75 27.17 14.99
CA VAL A 17 2.68 26.13 15.45
C VAL A 17 2.39 24.79 14.78
N THR A 18 1.14 24.32 14.78
CA THR A 18 0.79 23.04 14.16
C THR A 18 1.00 23.06 12.65
N PHE A 19 0.71 24.19 12.00
CA PHE A 19 0.96 24.37 10.58
C PHE A 19 2.46 24.30 10.25
N LEU A 20 3.31 24.98 11.03
CA LEU A 20 4.76 24.92 10.83
C LEU A 20 5.33 23.51 11.08
N ILE A 21 4.82 22.79 12.09
CA ILE A 21 5.18 21.39 12.34
C ILE A 21 4.78 20.53 11.14
N PHE A 22 3.55 20.67 10.63
CA PHE A 22 3.08 19.92 9.48
C PHE A 22 3.95 20.16 8.24
N ILE A 23 4.33 21.41 7.96
CA ILE A 23 5.26 21.74 6.86
C ILE A 23 6.63 21.10 7.09
N GLY A 24 7.17 21.19 8.31
CA GLY A 24 8.45 20.56 8.67
C GLY A 24 8.44 19.04 8.46
N LEU A 25 7.39 18.36 8.93
CA LEU A 25 7.20 16.92 8.73
C LEU A 25 7.01 16.57 7.26
N THR A 26 6.27 17.38 6.50
CA THR A 26 6.11 17.19 5.05
C THR A 26 7.47 17.23 4.33
N ILE A 27 8.29 18.26 4.60
CA ILE A 27 9.63 18.37 4.01
C ILE A 27 10.51 17.17 4.42
N PHE A 28 10.43 16.75 5.68
CA PHE A 28 11.15 15.58 6.17
C PHE A 28 10.73 14.30 5.43
N SER A 29 9.43 14.06 5.26
CA SER A 29 8.87 12.91 4.55
C SER A 29 9.29 12.84 3.08
N PHE A 30 9.45 13.98 2.40
CA PHE A 30 9.93 14.04 1.01
C PHE A 30 11.46 14.14 0.88
N SER A 31 12.20 14.08 1.98
CA SER A 31 13.66 14.18 1.94
C SER A 31 14.29 12.91 1.39
N LYS A 32 15.45 13.04 0.72
CA LYS A 32 16.22 11.89 0.20
C LYS A 32 16.56 10.84 1.26
N ALA A 33 16.65 11.25 2.53
CA ALA A 33 16.96 10.35 3.63
C ALA A 33 15.80 9.40 3.97
N GLN A 34 14.57 9.72 3.55
CA GLN A 34 13.36 8.91 3.79
C GLN A 34 12.82 8.27 2.50
N ASP A 35 13.48 8.52 1.36
CA ASP A 35 13.06 7.98 0.07
C ASP A 35 13.43 6.48 -0.02
N GLN A 36 12.40 5.63 -0.04
CA GLN A 36 12.50 4.16 -0.17
C GLN A 36 11.87 3.67 -1.49
N THR A 37 11.66 4.56 -2.46
CA THR A 37 10.96 4.23 -3.70
C THR A 37 11.77 3.32 -4.63
N ASN A 38 13.09 3.19 -4.45
CA ASN A 38 13.96 2.43 -5.36
C ASN A 38 13.69 2.83 -6.83
N HIS A 39 13.69 4.13 -7.10
CA HIS A 39 13.27 4.72 -8.38
C HIS A 39 13.94 4.09 -9.62
N GLU A 40 15.20 3.68 -9.49
CA GLU A 40 15.99 3.01 -10.51
C GLU A 40 15.44 1.64 -10.94
N ASN A 41 14.61 1.00 -10.10
CA ASN A 41 14.01 -0.30 -10.36
C ASN A 41 12.61 -0.19 -10.98
N ILE A 42 12.09 1.03 -11.21
CA ILE A 42 10.80 1.26 -11.86
C ILE A 42 10.96 1.07 -13.37
N THR A 43 10.64 -0.14 -13.85
CA THR A 43 10.62 -0.47 -15.27
C THR A 43 9.28 -0.11 -15.93
N GLU A 44 9.21 -0.15 -17.26
CA GLU A 44 7.93 0.04 -17.97
C GLU A 44 6.86 -0.99 -17.56
N ALA A 45 7.26 -2.22 -17.24
CA ALA A 45 6.35 -3.26 -16.76
C ALA A 45 5.75 -2.91 -15.39
N VAL A 46 6.56 -2.36 -14.48
CA VAL A 46 6.09 -1.85 -13.17
C VAL A 46 5.04 -0.75 -13.38
N VAL A 47 5.31 0.18 -14.30
CA VAL A 47 4.38 1.26 -14.63
C VAL A 47 3.06 0.72 -15.20
N ARG A 48 3.12 -0.21 -16.16
CA ARG A 48 1.92 -0.84 -16.72
C ARG A 48 1.13 -1.63 -15.67
N GLY A 49 1.82 -2.36 -14.79
CA GLY A 49 1.21 -3.08 -13.67
C GLY A 49 0.47 -2.15 -12.71
N LYS A 50 1.07 -1.03 -12.34
CA LYS A 50 0.42 0.00 -11.52
C LYS A 50 -0.84 0.56 -12.22
N VAL A 51 -0.77 0.82 -13.52
CA VAL A 51 -1.93 1.29 -14.28
C VAL A 51 -3.05 0.24 -14.28
N LEU A 52 -2.72 -1.05 -14.42
CA LEU A 52 -3.69 -2.14 -14.31
C LEU A 52 -4.33 -2.18 -12.92
N TRP A 53 -3.53 -2.08 -11.86
CA TRP A 53 -4.01 -2.01 -10.46
C TRP A 53 -5.06 -0.92 -10.25
N GLU A 54 -4.78 0.29 -10.75
CA GLU A 54 -5.65 1.46 -10.59
C GLU A 54 -6.90 1.36 -11.45
N LYS A 55 -6.75 1.00 -12.74
CA LYS A 55 -7.89 0.89 -13.67
C LYS A 55 -8.91 -0.15 -13.25
N ASN A 56 -8.46 -1.21 -12.56
CA ASN A 56 -9.31 -2.30 -12.11
C ASN A 56 -9.82 -2.14 -10.68
N ASN A 57 -9.58 -0.98 -10.06
CA ASN A 57 -9.97 -0.65 -8.70
C ASN A 57 -9.59 -1.75 -7.68
N CYS A 58 -8.40 -2.33 -7.82
CA CYS A 58 -7.96 -3.41 -6.94
C CYS A 58 -7.88 -2.96 -5.48
N MET A 59 -7.53 -1.68 -5.26
CA MET A 59 -7.54 -1.03 -3.95
C MET A 59 -8.95 -0.93 -3.32
N GLY A 60 -10.02 -1.05 -4.12
CA GLY A 60 -11.39 -1.10 -3.60
C GLY A 60 -11.69 -2.35 -2.77
N CYS A 61 -10.90 -3.41 -2.92
CA CYS A 61 -11.03 -4.65 -2.15
C CYS A 61 -9.78 -4.97 -1.33
N HIS A 62 -8.59 -4.65 -1.83
CA HIS A 62 -7.31 -4.94 -1.22
C HIS A 62 -6.66 -3.68 -0.65
N THR A 63 -5.73 -3.86 0.28
CA THR A 63 -4.81 -2.81 0.69
C THR A 63 -3.44 -2.98 0.03
N LEU A 64 -2.73 -1.86 -0.16
CA LEU A 64 -1.29 -1.79 -0.36
C LEU A 64 -0.74 -0.77 0.63
N LEU A 65 0.35 -1.12 1.33
CA LEU A 65 0.95 -0.29 2.37
C LEU A 65 -0.07 0.10 3.47
N GLY A 66 -1.05 -0.77 3.73
CA GLY A 66 -2.13 -0.54 4.68
C GLY A 66 -3.31 0.30 4.15
N GLU A 67 -3.21 0.87 2.96
CA GLU A 67 -4.25 1.75 2.39
C GLU A 67 -5.12 1.03 1.36
N GLY A 68 -6.45 1.13 1.51
CA GLY A 68 -7.44 0.52 0.62
C GLY A 68 -8.56 -0.21 1.33
N GLY A 69 -9.15 -1.20 0.66
CA GLY A 69 -10.24 -2.02 1.16
C GLY A 69 -9.76 -3.19 2.01
N TYR A 70 -10.50 -3.52 3.07
CA TYR A 70 -10.23 -4.66 3.96
C TYR A 70 -11.11 -5.89 3.64
N TYR A 71 -11.78 -5.86 2.48
CA TYR A 71 -12.56 -7.01 1.99
C TYR A 71 -11.65 -8.14 1.52
N ALA A 72 -10.45 -7.87 1.05
CA ALA A 72 -9.50 -8.87 0.61
C ALA A 72 -8.13 -8.63 1.28
N PRO A 73 -7.19 -9.58 1.20
CA PRO A 73 -5.91 -9.47 1.90
C PRO A 73 -5.09 -8.25 1.44
N GLU A 74 -4.24 -7.77 2.34
CA GLU A 74 -3.12 -6.86 2.05
C GLU A 74 -2.20 -7.49 0.99
N LEU A 75 -1.62 -6.68 0.09
CA LEU A 75 -0.85 -7.16 -1.06
C LEU A 75 0.60 -6.68 -1.18
N THR A 76 1.11 -5.83 -0.30
CA THR A 76 2.48 -5.31 -0.34
C THR A 76 3.49 -6.45 -0.33
N LYS A 77 3.41 -7.39 0.62
CA LYS A 77 4.31 -8.55 0.68
C LYS A 77 3.71 -9.82 0.05
N VAL A 78 2.91 -9.68 -1.01
CA VAL A 78 2.17 -10.83 -1.58
C VAL A 78 3.08 -11.78 -2.34
N ILE A 79 4.17 -11.28 -2.94
CA ILE A 79 5.12 -12.10 -3.68
C ILE A 79 5.83 -13.02 -2.70
N ASP A 80 6.29 -12.49 -1.57
CA ASP A 80 6.87 -13.26 -0.47
C ASP A 80 5.90 -14.31 0.09
N ARG A 81 4.64 -13.91 0.31
CA ARG A 81 3.63 -14.79 0.95
C ARG A 81 3.10 -15.90 0.04
N ARG A 82 3.02 -15.69 -1.28
CA ARG A 82 2.29 -16.58 -2.20
C ARG A 82 3.08 -17.03 -3.43
N GLY A 83 4.10 -16.26 -3.82
CA GLY A 83 4.90 -16.49 -5.01
C GLY A 83 4.22 -16.07 -6.32
N LYS A 84 5.06 -15.74 -7.31
CA LYS A 84 4.64 -15.23 -8.64
C LYS A 84 3.71 -16.19 -9.39
N GLY A 85 3.95 -17.50 -9.29
CA GLY A 85 3.15 -18.52 -9.98
C GLY A 85 1.69 -18.56 -9.51
N TYR A 86 1.46 -18.46 -8.20
CA TYR A 86 0.12 -18.40 -7.62
C TYR A 86 -0.61 -17.13 -8.09
N ILE A 87 0.04 -15.98 -7.98
CA ILE A 87 -0.53 -14.69 -8.38
C ILE A 87 -0.92 -14.70 -9.86
N LYS A 88 -0.03 -15.22 -10.72
CA LYS A 88 -0.31 -15.35 -12.16
C LYS A 88 -1.56 -16.18 -12.43
N ALA A 89 -1.69 -17.34 -11.77
CA ALA A 89 -2.84 -18.21 -11.94
C ALA A 89 -4.16 -17.53 -11.50
N VAL A 90 -4.13 -16.76 -10.40
CA VAL A 90 -5.31 -16.01 -9.92
C VAL A 90 -5.70 -14.91 -10.91
N LEU A 91 -4.73 -14.10 -11.36
CA LEU A 91 -4.95 -12.98 -12.27
C LEU A 91 -5.49 -13.42 -13.64
N MET A 92 -4.99 -14.54 -14.15
CA MET A 92 -5.40 -15.12 -15.44
C MET A 92 -6.65 -16.00 -15.33
N SER A 93 -7.22 -16.18 -14.14
CA SER A 93 -8.37 -17.07 -13.94
C SER A 93 -9.57 -16.59 -14.78
N PRO A 94 -10.17 -17.46 -15.61
CA PRO A 94 -11.37 -17.12 -16.38
C PRO A 94 -12.64 -17.13 -15.51
N VAL A 95 -12.54 -17.58 -14.27
CA VAL A 95 -13.63 -17.63 -13.29
C VAL A 95 -13.25 -16.87 -12.03
N ALA A 96 -14.27 -16.44 -11.27
CA ALA A 96 -14.07 -15.68 -10.06
C ALA A 96 -13.31 -16.49 -9.00
N TRP A 97 -12.30 -15.88 -8.38
CA TRP A 97 -11.45 -16.54 -7.39
C TRP A 97 -12.07 -16.42 -5.98
N GLN A 98 -12.27 -17.54 -5.29
CA GLN A 98 -13.03 -17.60 -4.02
C GLN A 98 -12.47 -18.60 -2.99
N PRO A 99 -11.21 -18.48 -2.55
CA PRO A 99 -10.58 -19.48 -1.68
C PRO A 99 -11.25 -19.57 -0.29
N ASN A 100 -11.76 -18.43 0.23
CA ASN A 100 -12.29 -18.32 1.59
C ASN A 100 -13.70 -17.72 1.62
N GLY A 101 -14.52 -17.96 0.59
CA GLY A 101 -15.88 -17.42 0.47
C GLY A 101 -15.96 -15.92 0.14
N ARG A 102 -14.83 -15.19 0.14
CA ARG A 102 -14.73 -13.84 -0.41
C ARG A 102 -14.37 -13.90 -1.89
N LYS A 103 -15.05 -13.10 -2.73
CA LYS A 103 -15.01 -13.21 -4.18
C LYS A 103 -14.20 -12.09 -4.83
N MET A 104 -13.13 -12.48 -5.51
CA MET A 104 -12.43 -11.64 -6.47
C MET A 104 -13.03 -11.86 -7.87
N VAL A 105 -13.18 -10.78 -8.63
CA VAL A 105 -13.74 -10.85 -9.99
C VAL A 105 -12.83 -11.64 -10.93
N ALA A 106 -13.40 -12.22 -11.97
CA ALA A 106 -12.62 -12.86 -13.04
C ALA A 106 -12.09 -11.78 -13.96
N TYR A 107 -10.84 -11.36 -13.78
CA TYR A 107 -10.21 -10.38 -14.66
C TYR A 107 -9.89 -10.96 -16.04
N GLY A 108 -9.52 -12.25 -16.09
CA GLY A 108 -9.16 -12.91 -17.34
C GLY A 108 -7.96 -12.24 -18.02
N PHE A 109 -7.03 -11.70 -17.24
CA PHE A 109 -5.86 -11.01 -17.78
C PHE A 109 -5.07 -11.92 -18.71
N SER A 110 -4.50 -11.32 -19.76
CA SER A 110 -3.51 -11.98 -20.58
C SER A 110 -2.26 -12.33 -19.76
N ALA A 111 -1.42 -13.21 -20.32
CA ALA A 111 -0.16 -13.57 -19.68
C ALA A 111 0.76 -12.36 -19.49
N GLU A 112 0.72 -11.38 -20.40
CA GLU A 112 1.50 -10.15 -20.34
C GLU A 112 1.00 -9.21 -19.25
N GLU A 113 -0.31 -8.93 -19.21
CA GLU A 113 -0.91 -8.09 -18.16
C GLU A 113 -0.69 -8.66 -16.76
N ALA A 114 -0.81 -9.99 -16.61
CA ALA A 114 -0.51 -10.65 -15.35
C ALA A 114 0.97 -10.51 -14.95
N LEU A 115 1.89 -10.56 -15.90
CA LEU A 115 3.31 -10.35 -15.65
C LEU A 115 3.63 -8.88 -15.30
N ASP A 116 2.96 -7.92 -15.93
CA ASP A 116 3.08 -6.50 -15.59
C ASP A 116 2.60 -6.22 -14.16
N LEU A 117 1.43 -6.75 -13.76
CA LEU A 117 0.95 -6.66 -12.38
C LEU A 117 1.91 -7.33 -11.38
N ILE A 118 2.45 -8.49 -11.74
CA ILE A 118 3.46 -9.17 -10.92
C ILE A 118 4.73 -8.32 -10.81
N ALA A 119 5.18 -7.65 -11.88
CA ALA A 119 6.33 -6.76 -11.81
C ALA A 119 6.08 -5.58 -10.86
N PHE A 120 4.88 -5.01 -10.89
CA PHE A 120 4.49 -3.98 -9.92
C PHE A 120 4.46 -4.51 -8.49
N PHE A 121 3.90 -5.70 -8.28
CA PHE A 121 3.89 -6.32 -6.96
C PHE A 121 5.29 -6.69 -6.46
N ASP A 122 6.18 -7.15 -7.34
CA ASP A 122 7.58 -7.45 -6.99
C ASP A 122 8.32 -6.18 -6.55
N TRP A 123 8.15 -5.08 -7.29
CA TRP A 123 8.76 -3.81 -6.94
C TRP A 123 8.26 -3.24 -5.60
N ILE A 124 6.95 -3.35 -5.31
CA ILE A 124 6.42 -2.87 -4.02
C ILE A 124 6.72 -3.83 -2.86
N ASP A 125 6.90 -5.12 -3.14
CA ASP A 125 7.30 -6.13 -2.16
C ASP A 125 8.69 -5.80 -1.60
N ASP A 126 9.60 -5.25 -2.40
CA ASP A 126 10.94 -4.84 -1.94
C ASP A 126 10.97 -3.62 -1.00
N ILE A 127 9.83 -2.94 -0.75
CA ILE A 127 9.79 -1.80 0.17
C ILE A 127 10.01 -2.29 1.62
N ASP A 128 10.93 -1.62 2.32
CA ASP A 128 11.13 -1.80 3.76
C ASP A 128 9.96 -1.15 4.51
N LEU A 129 9.14 -1.99 5.17
CA LEU A 129 7.99 -1.52 5.95
C LEU A 129 8.38 -1.08 7.36
N ASN A 130 9.65 -0.85 7.65
CA ASN A 130 10.13 -0.41 8.96
C ASN A 130 9.66 -1.34 10.11
N GLY A 131 9.54 -2.63 9.82
CA GLY A 131 9.06 -3.67 10.74
C GLY A 131 7.54 -3.83 10.86
N PHE A 132 6.74 -3.07 10.10
CA PHE A 132 5.27 -3.19 10.09
C PHE A 132 4.73 -4.37 9.26
N ASP A 133 5.60 -5.12 8.60
CA ASP A 133 5.30 -6.35 7.87
C ASP A 133 5.08 -7.57 8.78
N THR A 134 5.51 -7.48 10.05
CA THR A 134 5.42 -8.58 11.04
C THR A 134 4.46 -8.25 12.17
N ILE A 135 3.79 -9.28 12.72
CA ILE A 135 2.96 -9.10 13.91
C ILE A 135 3.88 -9.11 15.14
N VAL A 136 4.30 -7.93 15.60
CA VAL A 136 5.14 -7.76 16.80
C VAL A 136 4.36 -7.83 18.13
N SER A 137 3.29 -8.62 18.19
CA SER A 137 2.46 -8.74 19.39
C SER A 137 2.99 -9.83 20.32
N PRO A 138 3.20 -9.57 21.62
CA PRO A 138 3.47 -10.63 22.62
C PRO A 138 2.33 -11.65 22.75
N LEU A 139 1.17 -11.35 22.15
CA LEU A 139 -0.02 -12.20 22.09
C LEU A 139 -0.20 -12.81 20.70
N ALA A 140 0.66 -12.49 19.73
CA ALA A 140 0.72 -13.26 18.50
C ALA A 140 1.09 -14.69 18.92
N LYS A 141 0.29 -15.66 18.48
CA LYS A 141 0.72 -17.03 18.56
C LYS A 141 1.84 -17.16 17.52
N ASP A 142 3.07 -17.01 17.97
CA ASP A 142 4.24 -17.43 17.22
C ASP A 142 4.09 -18.94 17.02
N GLU A 143 3.46 -19.38 15.92
CA GLU A 143 3.47 -20.77 15.42
C GLU A 143 2.60 -20.91 14.16
N ASN A 144 3.25 -20.84 12.99
CA ASN A 144 3.35 -21.93 12.00
C ASN A 144 4.06 -21.45 10.73
#